data_AF-A0AAP4R9W8-F1
#
_entry.id   AF-A0AAP4R9W8-F1
#
_cell.length_a   1.000
_cell.length_b   1.000
_cell.length_c   1.000
_cell.angle_alpha   90.00
_cell.angle_beta   90.00
_cell.angle_gamma   90.00
#
_symmetry.space_group_name_H-M   'P 1'
#
loop_
_entity.id
_entity.type
_entity.pdbx_description
1 polymer ?
#
loop_
_entity_poly.entity_id
_entity_poly.type
_entity_poly.pdbx_seq_one_letter_code
_entity_poly.pdbx_strand_id
1 'polypeptide(L)'
;MPQAAALANLVNQTPIDQLIFGMYSSIWIQVKAGSYTVSGRSKGDDAVGSLPDAGAPTLVNDLDGVLGGAETVDVQVGGAAYGITKMTIVGGTEYTMTEHARIPPAARGVPTVVI
;
A
#
# COMPACT_ATOMS: atom_id res chain seq x y z
N MET A 1 3.00 8.08 17.32
CA MET A 1 4.00 7.14 16.75
C MET A 1 4.16 7.45 15.27
N PRO A 2 5.38 7.62 14.75
CA PRO A 2 5.62 8.01 13.35
C PRO A 2 4.94 7.09 12.31
N GLN A 3 4.93 5.78 12.56
CA GLN A 3 4.28 4.77 11.70
C GLN A 3 2.77 4.98 11.55
N ALA A 4 2.07 5.32 12.64
CA ALA A 4 0.63 5.55 12.61
C ALA A 4 0.26 6.84 11.83
N ALA A 5 1.11 7.87 11.89
CA ALA A 5 0.92 9.09 11.10
C ALA A 5 1.18 8.83 9.61
N ALA A 6 2.24 8.08 9.29
CA ALA A 6 2.54 7.66 7.91
C ALA A 6 1.39 6.80 7.34
N LEU A 7 0.85 5.86 8.12
CA LEU A 7 -0.29 5.05 7.70
C LEU A 7 -1.54 5.91 7.46
N ALA A 8 -1.81 6.89 8.32
CA ALA A 8 -2.93 7.81 8.15
C ALA A 8 -2.80 8.66 6.86
N ASN A 9 -1.59 9.07 6.49
CA ASN A 9 -1.35 9.76 5.22
C ASN A 9 -1.52 8.82 4.03
N LEU A 10 -0.94 7.62 4.12
CA LEU A 10 -0.90 6.62 3.05
C LEU A 10 -2.31 6.20 2.60
N VAL A 11 -3.21 5.88 3.55
CA VAL A 11 -4.55 5.34 3.24
C VAL A 11 -5.49 6.33 2.56
N ASN A 12 -5.11 7.62 2.51
CA ASN A 12 -5.87 8.69 1.87
C ASN A 12 -5.27 9.13 0.53
N GLN A 13 -4.17 8.52 0.09
CA GLN A 13 -3.52 8.86 -1.18
C GLN A 13 -3.88 7.88 -2.28
N THR A 14 -4.09 8.40 -3.48
CA THR A 14 -4.23 7.58 -4.68
C THR A 14 -2.88 7.01 -5.11
N PRO A 15 -2.79 5.72 -5.47
CA PRO A 15 -3.91 4.77 -5.60
C PRO A 15 -4.22 3.91 -4.37
N ILE A 16 -3.52 4.07 -3.24
CA ILE A 16 -3.76 3.25 -2.04
C ILE A 16 -5.19 3.34 -1.53
N ASP A 17 -5.81 4.52 -1.59
CA ASP A 17 -7.22 4.69 -1.24
C ASP A 17 -8.14 3.76 -2.06
N GLN A 18 -7.82 3.49 -3.32
CA GLN A 18 -8.58 2.58 -4.20
C GLN A 18 -8.41 1.10 -3.80
N LEU A 19 -7.29 0.72 -3.19
CA LEU A 19 -7.13 -0.60 -2.57
C LEU A 19 -7.98 -0.71 -1.29
N ILE A 20 -8.01 0.35 -0.47
CA ILE A 20 -8.83 0.41 0.75
C ILE A 20 -10.34 0.40 0.41
N PHE A 21 -10.75 1.12 -0.64
CA PHE A 21 -12.14 1.14 -1.11
C PHE A 21 -12.55 -0.12 -1.88
N GLY A 22 -11.62 -1.06 -2.09
CA GLY A 22 -11.92 -2.37 -2.67
C GLY A 22 -12.06 -2.37 -4.18
N MET A 23 -11.43 -1.42 -4.88
CA MET A 23 -11.25 -1.50 -6.33
C MET A 23 -10.10 -2.45 -6.69
N TYR A 24 -9.02 -2.42 -5.91
CA TYR A 24 -7.84 -3.27 -6.07
C TYR A 24 -7.63 -4.21 -4.88
N SER A 25 -7.07 -5.40 -5.12
CA SER A 25 -6.67 -6.37 -4.08
C SER A 25 -5.20 -6.20 -3.67
N SER A 26 -4.38 -5.74 -4.61
CA SER A 26 -2.96 -5.46 -4.42
C SER A 26 -2.54 -4.24 -5.23
N ILE A 27 -1.62 -3.46 -4.68
CA ILE A 27 -0.93 -2.37 -5.38
C ILE A 27 0.58 -2.56 -5.23
N TRP A 28 1.30 -2.40 -6.33
CA TRP A 28 2.77 -2.42 -6.39
C TRP A 28 3.31 -1.06 -6.79
N ILE A 29 4.41 -0.66 -6.16
CA ILE A 29 5.20 0.50 -6.55
C ILE A 29 6.64 0.04 -6.75
N GLN A 30 7.10 0.05 -7.99
CA GLN A 30 8.50 -0.19 -8.33
C GLN A 30 9.24 1.14 -8.43
N VAL A 31 10.41 1.21 -7.79
CA VAL A 31 11.34 2.33 -7.88
C VAL A 31 12.61 1.83 -8.57
N LYS A 32 12.85 2.28 -9.81
CA LYS A 32 14.02 1.88 -10.62
C LYS A 32 14.69 3.11 -11.22
N ALA A 33 15.98 3.28 -10.96
CA ALA A 33 16.79 4.40 -11.48
C ALA A 33 16.13 5.79 -11.29
N GLY A 34 15.42 6.00 -10.17
CA GLY A 34 14.71 7.26 -9.87
C GLY A 34 13.33 7.40 -10.53
N SER A 35 12.92 6.44 -11.36
CA SER A 35 11.58 6.35 -11.94
C SER A 35 10.66 5.48 -11.09
N TYR A 36 9.37 5.79 -11.13
CA TYR A 36 8.33 5.07 -10.42
C TYR A 36 7.42 4.36 -11.41
N THR A 37 6.98 3.15 -11.07
CA THR A 37 5.93 2.45 -11.81
C THR A 37 4.94 1.94 -10.80
N VAL A 38 3.69 2.34 -10.95
CA VAL A 38 2.60 1.92 -10.06
C VAL A 38 1.67 1.01 -10.84
N SER A 39 1.32 -0.13 -10.26
CA SER A 39 0.36 -1.07 -10.83
C SER A 39 -0.57 -1.61 -9.75
N GLY A 40 -1.73 -2.10 -10.16
CA GLY A 40 -2.70 -2.71 -9.25
C GLY A 40 -3.40 -3.89 -9.88
N ARG A 41 -3.82 -4.83 -9.02
CA ARG A 41 -4.65 -5.98 -9.40
C ARG A 41 -6.10 -5.69 -9.08
N SER A 42 -6.92 -5.62 -10.11
CA SER A 42 -8.36 -5.39 -10.01
C SER A 42 -9.03 -6.52 -9.23
N LYS A 43 -9.96 -6.20 -8.33
CA LYS A 43 -10.80 -7.21 -7.67
C LYS A 43 -11.90 -7.78 -8.58
N GLY A 44 -12.26 -7.08 -9.64
CA GLY A 44 -13.38 -7.47 -10.49
C GLY A 44 -13.06 -8.62 -11.44
N ASP A 45 -11.83 -8.65 -11.94
CA ASP A 45 -11.40 -9.52 -13.03
C ASP A 45 -9.94 -10.03 -12.88
N ASP A 46 -9.29 -9.74 -11.75
CA ASP A 46 -7.89 -10.08 -11.46
C ASP A 46 -6.87 -9.51 -12.46
N ALA A 47 -7.27 -8.60 -13.34
CA ALA A 47 -6.37 -7.97 -14.30
C ALA A 47 -5.37 -7.07 -13.58
N VAL A 48 -4.10 -7.13 -14.01
CA VAL A 48 -3.05 -6.22 -13.54
C VAL A 48 -2.91 -5.10 -14.56
N GLY A 49 -3.03 -3.86 -14.10
CA GLY A 49 -2.92 -2.67 -14.93
C GLY A 49 -2.04 -1.61 -14.30
N SER A 50 -1.50 -0.72 -15.13
CA SER A 50 -0.78 0.47 -14.68
C SER A 50 -1.75 1.47 -14.06
N LEU A 51 -1.32 2.10 -12.97
CA LEU A 51 -2.06 3.15 -12.27
C LEU A 51 -1.31 4.48 -12.41
N PRO A 52 -1.99 5.62 -12.18
CA PRO A 52 -1.31 6.91 -12.10
C PRO A 52 -0.18 6.88 -11.08
N ASP A 53 0.98 7.42 -11.46
CA ASP A 53 2.20 7.50 -10.66
C ASP A 53 2.47 8.91 -10.11
N ALA A 54 1.58 9.86 -10.41
CA ALA A 54 1.61 11.23 -9.91
C ALA A 54 1.39 11.22 -8.38
N GLY A 55 2.50 11.19 -7.63
CA GLY A 55 2.50 11.08 -6.16
C GLY A 55 3.32 9.90 -5.62
N ALA A 56 3.86 9.04 -6.49
CA ALA A 56 4.66 7.88 -6.09
C ALA A 56 5.83 8.19 -5.13
N PRO A 57 6.58 9.30 -5.25
CA PRO A 57 7.60 9.65 -4.26
C PRO A 57 7.04 9.81 -2.83
N THR A 58 5.87 10.45 -2.69
CA THR A 58 5.21 10.64 -1.39
C THR A 58 4.72 9.30 -0.84
N LEU A 59 4.10 8.48 -1.69
CA LEU A 59 3.66 7.13 -1.32
C LEU A 59 4.83 6.28 -0.79
N VAL A 60 5.99 6.32 -1.46
CA VAL A 60 7.19 5.58 -1.03
C VAL A 60 7.70 6.08 0.33
N ASN A 61 7.72 7.40 0.55
CA ASN A 61 8.11 7.97 1.84
C ASN A 61 7.16 7.52 2.97
N ASP A 62 5.86 7.53 2.72
CA ASP A 62 4.87 7.06 3.70
C ASP A 62 4.97 5.55 3.91
N LEU A 63 5.19 4.74 2.87
CA LEU A 63 5.41 3.30 2.98
C LEU A 63 6.66 2.99 3.82
N ASP A 64 7.77 3.69 3.58
CA ASP A 64 8.97 3.57 4.42
C ASP A 64 8.69 4.01 5.87
N GLY A 65 7.89 5.06 6.04
CA GLY A 65 7.44 5.53 7.35
C GLY A 65 6.61 4.50 8.11
N VAL A 66 5.73 3.76 7.42
CA VAL A 66 4.92 2.67 7.98
C VAL A 66 5.80 1.47 8.33
N LEU A 67 6.68 1.07 7.41
CA LEU A 67 7.58 -0.07 7.59
C LEU A 67 8.55 0.15 8.75
N GLY A 68 8.99 1.38 9.01
CA GLY A 68 9.85 1.72 10.15
C GLY A 68 11.14 0.90 10.22
N GLY A 69 11.67 0.44 9.07
CA GLY A 69 12.87 -0.39 8.97
C GLY A 69 12.61 -1.90 8.87
N ALA A 70 11.37 -2.38 9.05
CA ALA A 70 11.02 -3.77 8.77
C ALA A 70 10.84 -4.03 7.27
N GLU A 71 10.98 -5.29 6.84
CA GLU A 71 10.68 -5.70 5.46
C GLU A 71 9.18 -5.88 5.22
N THR A 72 8.45 -6.33 6.23
CA THR A 72 7.00 -6.53 6.17
C THR A 72 6.35 -6.06 7.46
N VAL A 73 5.19 -5.43 7.33
CA VAL A 73 4.35 -4.96 8.43
C VAL A 73 2.88 -5.22 8.09
N ASP A 74 2.13 -5.73 9.05
CA ASP A 74 0.69 -5.86 8.92
C ASP A 74 -0.01 -4.61 9.45
N VAL A 75 -1.02 -4.14 8.73
CA VAL A 75 -1.81 -2.97 9.12
C VAL A 75 -3.29 -3.29 9.06
N GLN A 76 -4.05 -2.66 9.94
CA GLN A 76 -5.50 -2.70 9.92
C GLN A 76 -6.05 -1.32 9.58
N VAL A 77 -6.91 -1.26 8.56
CA VAL A 77 -7.56 -0.04 8.10
C VAL A 77 -9.06 -0.32 7.94
N GLY A 78 -9.91 0.40 8.68
CA GLY A 78 -11.35 0.21 8.57
C GLY A 78 -11.84 -1.21 8.88
N GLY A 79 -11.13 -1.93 9.75
CA GLY A 79 -11.45 -3.32 10.12
C GLY A 79 -10.87 -4.39 9.18
N ALA A 80 -10.34 -4.02 8.01
CA ALA A 80 -9.67 -4.92 7.09
C ALA A 80 -8.15 -4.96 7.32
N ALA A 81 -7.55 -6.14 7.17
CA ALA A 81 -6.12 -6.36 7.33
C ALA A 81 -5.39 -6.35 5.97
N TYR A 82 -4.23 -5.70 5.96
CA TYR A 82 -3.37 -5.56 4.79
C TYR A 82 -1.92 -5.81 5.19
N GLY A 83 -1.17 -6.50 4.32
CA GLY A 83 0.27 -6.63 4.44
C GLY A 83 0.97 -5.59 3.58
N ILE A 84 1.94 -4.89 4.15
CA ILE A 84 2.85 -3.99 3.43
C ILE A 84 4.23 -4.64 3.43
N THR A 85 4.80 -4.86 2.25
CA THR A 85 6.12 -5.49 2.06
C THR A 85 7.01 -4.60 1.20
N LYS A 86 8.28 -4.50 1.58
CA LYS A 86 9.36 -3.90 0.79
C LYS A 86 10.37 -4.97 0.40
N MET A 87 10.73 -5.02 -0.87
CA MET A 87 11.65 -6.01 -1.42
C MET A 87 12.68 -5.34 -2.33
N THR A 88 13.94 -5.75 -2.25
CA THR A 88 14.95 -5.41 -3.25
C THR A 88 14.72 -6.22 -4.52
N ILE A 89 14.64 -5.53 -5.66
CA ILE A 89 14.49 -6.15 -6.97
C ILE A 89 15.68 -5.79 -7.87
N VAL A 90 15.82 -6.48 -9.00
CA VAL A 90 16.89 -6.14 -9.97
C VAL A 90 16.70 -4.70 -10.44
N GLY A 91 17.70 -3.86 -10.16
CA GLY A 91 17.73 -2.45 -10.56
C GLY A 91 16.87 -1.52 -9.69
N GLY A 92 16.37 -1.96 -8.54
CA GLY A 92 15.49 -1.13 -7.74
C GLY A 92 14.91 -1.73 -6.46
N THR A 93 13.80 -1.16 -6.02
CA THR A 93 13.00 -1.63 -4.89
C THR A 93 11.55 -1.75 -5.33
N GLU A 94 10.84 -2.74 -4.82
CA GLU A 94 9.39 -2.87 -4.95
C GLU A 94 8.74 -2.76 -3.58
N TYR A 95 7.67 -1.98 -3.51
CA TYR A 95 6.75 -1.94 -2.39
C TYR A 95 5.45 -2.58 -2.83
N THR A 96 4.89 -3.45 -1.99
CA THR A 96 3.59 -4.08 -2.23
C THR A 96 2.70 -3.83 -1.03
N MET A 97 1.44 -3.45 -1.28
CA MET A 97 0.38 -3.51 -0.27
C MET A 97 -0.70 -4.46 -0.77
N THR A 98 -1.07 -5.46 0.03
CA THR A 98 -2.02 -6.52 -0.36
C THR A 98 -3.04 -6.77 0.75
N GLU A 99 -4.31 -6.91 0.38
CA GLU A 99 -5.37 -7.33 1.29
C GLU A 99 -5.26 -8.83 1.66
N HIS A 100 -5.41 -9.18 2.94
CA HIS A 100 -5.28 -10.56 3.44
C HIS A 100 -6.50 -11.49 3.22
N ALA A 101 -7.58 -10.99 2.62
CA ALA A 101 -8.95 -11.54 2.56
C ALA A 101 -9.89 -11.03 3.68
N ARG A 102 -11.14 -10.74 3.26
CA ARG A 102 -12.08 -9.75 3.85
C ARG A 102 -12.56 -10.00 5.28
N ILE A 103 -12.69 -8.87 6.01
CA ILE A 103 -13.94 -8.48 6.68
C ILE A 103 -14.51 -7.29 5.86
N PRO A 104 -15.80 -7.26 5.46
CA PRO A 104 -16.37 -6.13 4.74
C PRO A 104 -16.22 -4.83 5.56
N PRO A 105 -15.85 -3.68 4.96
CA PRO A 105 -15.65 -2.45 5.73
C PRO A 105 -17.01 -1.91 6.21
N ALA A 106 -17.25 -1.98 7.51
CA ALA A 106 -18.26 -1.16 8.18
C ALA A 106 -17.52 0.00 8.86
N ALA A 107 -17.43 1.14 8.15
CA ALA A 107 -16.81 2.40 8.57
C ALA A 107 -15.27 2.41 8.72
N ARG A 108 -14.66 3.55 8.35
CA ARG A 108 -13.23 3.82 8.53
C ARG A 108 -12.92 4.02 10.02
N GLY A 109 -12.46 2.97 10.70
CA GLY A 109 -11.86 3.04 12.04
C GLY A 109 -10.46 3.69 12.04
N VAL A 110 -9.85 3.80 13.22
CA VAL A 110 -8.49 4.32 13.38
C VAL A 110 -7.49 3.32 12.76
N PRO A 111 -6.60 3.74 11.84
CA PRO A 111 -5.57 2.85 11.31
C PRO A 111 -4.61 2.38 12.40
N THR A 112 -4.30 1.09 12.43
CA THR A 112 -3.35 0.51 13.40
C THR A 112 -2.30 -0.33 12.70
N VAL A 113 -1.09 -0.32 13.26
CA VAL A 113 0.06 -1.11 12.80
C VAL A 113 0.26 -2.27 13.78
N VAL A 114 0.44 -3.49 13.26
CA VAL A 114 0.71 -4.72 14.01
C VAL A 114 2.06 -5.27 13.54
N ILE A 115 2.94 -5.56 14.50
CA ILE A 115 4.31 -6.04 14.27
C ILE A 115 4.49 -7.39 14.96
#